data_AF-A0A015LB36-F1
#
_entry.id   AF-A0A015LB36-F1
#
_cell.length_a   1.000
_cell.length_b   1.000
_cell.length_c   1.000
_cell.angle_alpha   90.00
_cell.angle_beta   90.00
_cell.angle_gamma   90.00
#
_symmetry.space_group_name_H-M   'P 1'
#
loop_
_entity.id
_entity.type
_entity.pdbx_description
1 polymer ?
#
loop_
_entity_poly.entity_id
_entity_poly.type
_entity_poly.pdbx_seq_one_letter_code
_entity_poly.pdbx_strand_id
1 'polypeptide(L)'
;MPVLLLGVSLPDKKLVRIALTYFYGIGHKTAQKLCSKFSIHDTCKISDLTESQLNAISLELNNMTIESDLRRQVRNNILHHRAIGNYKGKRHAMGYPVRGQRTSTNAKTARKLNGKWLKSFTTLTNPAITSTSSSSNVFIKPRIPLMTHFKPFENFFSKFF
;
A
#
# COMPACT_ATOMS: atom_id res chain seq x y z
N MET A 1 -1.84 -32.63 2.55
CA MET A 1 -0.60 -31.97 2.08
C MET A 1 -1.05 -30.59 1.65
N PRO A 2 -0.45 -29.50 2.15
CA PRO A 2 -0.91 -28.16 1.83
C PRO A 2 -0.87 -27.93 0.32
N VAL A 3 -1.99 -27.50 -0.26
CA VAL A 3 -2.05 -27.17 -1.68
C VAL A 3 -1.39 -25.80 -1.89
N LEU A 4 -0.35 -25.76 -2.72
CA LEU A 4 0.33 -24.53 -3.08
C LEU A 4 -0.30 -23.95 -4.36
N LEU A 5 -0.88 -22.75 -4.26
CA LEU A 5 -1.36 -21.99 -5.41
C LEU A 5 -0.60 -20.66 -5.46
N LEU A 6 0.07 -20.38 -6.58
CA LEU A 6 0.79 -19.12 -6.83
C LEU A 6 1.77 -18.71 -5.71
N GLY A 7 2.39 -19.69 -5.05
CA GLY A 7 3.31 -19.44 -3.93
C GLY A 7 2.65 -19.15 -2.58
N VAL A 8 1.31 -19.25 -2.49
CA VAL A 8 0.55 -19.16 -1.23
C VAL A 8 0.09 -20.56 -0.83
N SER A 9 0.38 -20.93 0.42
CA SER A 9 -0.10 -22.18 1.01
C SER A 9 -1.52 -21.98 1.56
N LEU A 10 -2.47 -22.73 1.01
CA LEU A 10 -3.87 -22.69 1.44
C LEU A 10 -4.15 -23.82 2.44
N PRO A 11 -4.90 -23.58 3.52
CA PRO A 11 -5.29 -24.62 4.46
C PRO A 11 -6.38 -25.53 3.88
N ASP A 12 -6.10 -26.84 3.80
CA ASP A 12 -6.94 -27.87 3.17
C ASP A 12 -8.40 -27.91 3.69
N LYS A 13 -8.60 -27.64 4.99
CA LYS A 13 -9.91 -27.76 5.67
C LYS A 13 -10.87 -26.59 5.40
N LYS A 14 -10.42 -25.51 4.75
CA LYS A 14 -11.26 -24.33 4.49
C LYS A 14 -12.13 -24.52 3.25
N LEU A 15 -13.17 -23.70 3.15
CA LEU A 15 -13.98 -23.61 1.95
C LEU A 15 -13.22 -22.87 0.85
N VAL A 16 -13.35 -23.33 -0.39
CA VAL A 16 -12.64 -22.75 -1.56
C VAL A 16 -12.90 -21.25 -1.68
N ARG A 17 -14.17 -20.83 -1.57
CA ARG A 17 -14.55 -19.41 -1.66
C ARG A 17 -13.84 -18.51 -0.65
N ILE A 18 -13.54 -19.05 0.54
CA ILE A 18 -12.88 -18.29 1.62
C ILE A 18 -11.38 -18.34 1.39
N ALA A 19 -10.83 -19.49 1.01
CA ALA A 19 -9.41 -19.65 0.78
C ALA A 19 -8.90 -18.74 -0.37
N LEU A 20 -9.69 -18.55 -1.42
CA LEU A 20 -9.35 -17.62 -2.51
C LEU A 20 -9.22 -16.17 -2.03
N THR A 21 -9.87 -15.76 -0.93
CA THR A 21 -9.75 -14.39 -0.38
C THR A 21 -8.41 -14.11 0.31
N TYR A 22 -7.57 -15.13 0.51
CA TYR A 22 -6.22 -14.92 1.01
C TYR A 22 -5.32 -14.23 -0.01
N PHE A 23 -5.64 -14.36 -1.30
CA PHE A 23 -4.93 -13.62 -2.33
C PHE A 23 -5.30 -12.14 -2.33
N TYR A 24 -4.30 -11.28 -2.28
CA TYR A 24 -4.48 -9.84 -2.33
C TYR A 24 -5.06 -9.41 -3.68
N GLY A 25 -6.26 -8.82 -3.63
CA GLY A 25 -7.01 -8.40 -4.83
C GLY A 25 -8.26 -9.24 -5.08
N ILE A 26 -8.38 -10.42 -4.44
CA ILE A 26 -9.58 -11.25 -4.50
C ILE A 26 -10.45 -10.96 -3.28
N GLY A 27 -11.69 -10.53 -3.52
CA GLY A 27 -12.73 -10.42 -2.50
C GLY A 27 -13.75 -11.56 -2.58
N HIS A 28 -14.77 -11.50 -1.73
CA HIS A 28 -15.85 -12.49 -1.69
C HIS A 28 -16.59 -12.62 -3.02
N LYS A 29 -16.91 -11.49 -3.68
CA LYS A 29 -17.64 -11.47 -4.96
C LYS A 29 -16.85 -12.12 -6.10
N THR A 30 -15.56 -11.81 -6.20
CA THR A 30 -14.68 -12.36 -7.23
C THR A 30 -14.41 -13.84 -6.99
N ALA A 31 -14.23 -14.25 -5.73
CA ALA A 31 -14.07 -15.65 -5.36
C ALA A 31 -15.32 -16.46 -5.70
N GLN A 32 -16.52 -15.96 -5.40
CA GLN A 32 -17.78 -16.61 -5.77
C GLN A 32 -17.90 -16.73 -7.29
N LYS A 33 -17.58 -15.68 -8.04
CA LYS A 33 -17.58 -15.70 -9.51
C LYS A 33 -16.62 -16.77 -10.07
N LEU A 34 -15.43 -16.92 -9.47
CA LEU A 34 -14.48 -17.97 -9.83
C LEU A 34 -15.04 -19.36 -9.55
N CYS A 35 -15.62 -19.59 -8.36
CA CYS A 35 -16.26 -20.87 -8.04
C CYS A 35 -17.37 -21.21 -9.02
N SER A 36 -18.24 -20.24 -9.36
CA SER A 36 -19.30 -20.44 -10.34
C SER A 36 -18.76 -20.74 -11.75
N LYS A 37 -17.63 -20.13 -12.16
CA LYS A 37 -17.01 -20.35 -13.47
C LYS A 37 -16.55 -21.80 -13.65
N PHE A 38 -16.07 -22.44 -12.59
CA PHE A 38 -15.55 -23.81 -12.60
C PHE A 38 -16.54 -24.84 -12.04
N SER A 39 -17.81 -24.44 -11.87
CA SER A 39 -18.88 -25.30 -11.33
C SER A 39 -18.52 -25.93 -9.96
N ILE A 40 -17.81 -25.19 -9.11
CA ILE A 40 -17.45 -25.62 -7.76
C ILE A 40 -18.56 -25.22 -6.79
N HIS A 41 -19.03 -26.18 -5.99
CA HIS A 41 -20.06 -25.92 -5.00
C HIS A 41 -19.57 -25.03 -3.84
N ASP A 42 -20.43 -24.19 -3.29
CA ASP A 42 -20.08 -23.19 -2.25
C ASP A 42 -19.61 -23.79 -0.91
N THR A 43 -19.95 -25.05 -0.64
CA THR A 43 -19.51 -25.81 0.55
C THR A 43 -18.29 -26.71 0.27
N CYS A 44 -17.78 -26.74 -0.96
CA CYS A 44 -16.61 -27.51 -1.32
C CYS A 44 -15.37 -27.00 -0.55
N LYS A 45 -14.57 -27.94 -0.03
CA LYS A 45 -13.29 -27.64 0.63
C LYS A 45 -12.14 -27.75 -0.36
N ILE A 46 -10.99 -27.16 -0.01
CA ILE A 46 -9.78 -27.30 -0.84
C ILE A 46 -9.35 -28.76 -0.98
N SER A 47 -9.54 -29.57 0.08
CA SER A 47 -9.25 -31.00 0.04
C SER A 47 -10.03 -31.77 -1.03
N ASP A 48 -11.19 -31.26 -1.42
CA ASP A 48 -12.14 -31.99 -2.26
C ASP A 48 -12.00 -31.59 -3.75
N LEU A 49 -11.08 -30.66 -4.06
CA LEU A 49 -10.84 -30.20 -5.42
C LEU A 49 -10.02 -31.22 -6.22
N THR A 50 -10.44 -31.42 -7.46
CA THR A 50 -9.67 -32.21 -8.43
C THR A 50 -8.46 -31.43 -8.95
N GLU A 51 -7.40 -32.13 -9.34
CA GLU A 51 -6.19 -31.51 -9.89
C GLU A 51 -6.47 -30.67 -11.14
N SER A 52 -7.42 -31.09 -11.99
CA SER A 52 -7.85 -30.33 -13.17
C SER A 52 -8.48 -28.99 -12.79
N GLN A 53 -9.33 -28.97 -11.76
CA GLN A 53 -9.93 -27.73 -11.24
C GLN A 53 -8.87 -26.82 -10.60
N LEU A 54 -7.90 -27.38 -9.87
CA LEU A 54 -6.80 -26.61 -9.29
C LEU A 54 -5.96 -25.93 -10.38
N ASN A 55 -5.63 -26.67 -11.45
CA ASN A 55 -4.90 -26.12 -12.59
C ASN A 55 -5.70 -25.04 -13.32
N ALA A 56 -7.01 -25.24 -13.50
CA ALA A 56 -7.90 -24.26 -14.12
C ALA A 56 -7.99 -22.96 -13.30
N ILE A 57 -8.11 -23.06 -11.98
CA ILE A 57 -8.06 -21.91 -11.07
C ILE A 57 -6.70 -21.22 -11.18
N SER A 58 -5.59 -21.96 -11.16
CA SER A 58 -4.24 -21.41 -11.26
C SER A 58 -4.03 -20.60 -12.55
N LEU A 59 -4.49 -21.13 -13.70
CA LEU A 59 -4.43 -20.42 -14.97
C LEU A 59 -5.23 -19.11 -14.94
N GLU A 60 -6.45 -19.17 -14.41
CA GLU A 60 -7.32 -18.00 -14.34
C GLU A 60 -6.77 -16.92 -13.39
N LEU A 61 -6.17 -17.33 -12.27
CA LEU A 61 -5.54 -16.41 -11.32
C LEU A 61 -4.31 -15.71 -11.93
N ASN A 62 -3.53 -16.40 -12.78
CA ASN A 62 -2.42 -15.78 -13.51
C ASN A 62 -2.87 -14.69 -14.49
N ASN A 63 -4.05 -14.83 -15.08
CA ASN A 63 -4.59 -13.84 -16.02
C ASN A 63 -5.09 -12.56 -15.33
N MET A 64 -5.32 -12.60 -14.02
CA MET A 64 -5.82 -11.48 -13.26
C MET A 64 -4.68 -10.66 -12.62
N THR A 65 -4.88 -9.35 -12.48
CA THR A 65 -3.93 -8.48 -11.77
C THR A 65 -4.06 -8.64 -10.25
N ILE A 66 -3.29 -9.57 -9.66
CA ILE A 66 -3.38 -9.98 -8.25
C ILE A 66 -2.01 -9.78 -7.56
N GLU A 67 -1.98 -9.84 -6.24
CA GLU A 67 -0.77 -9.85 -5.39
C GLU A 67 0.22 -8.70 -5.68
N SER A 68 1.41 -9.02 -6.20
CA SER A 68 2.51 -8.10 -6.40
C SER A 68 2.14 -6.99 -7.37
N ASP A 69 1.40 -7.33 -8.42
CA ASP A 69 1.11 -6.43 -9.52
C ASP A 69 0.11 -5.39 -9.08
N LEU A 70 -0.96 -5.82 -8.40
CA LEU A 70 -1.93 -4.90 -7.82
C LEU A 70 -1.30 -4.00 -6.74
N ARG A 71 -0.43 -4.56 -5.89
CA ARG A 71 0.32 -3.77 -4.89
C ARG A 71 1.24 -2.74 -5.55
N ARG A 72 1.91 -3.11 -6.66
CA ARG A 72 2.79 -2.23 -7.43
C ARG A 72 2.00 -1.12 -8.11
N GLN A 73 0.86 -1.43 -8.71
CA GLN A 73 -0.03 -0.43 -9.32
C GLN A 73 -0.50 0.61 -8.29
N VAL A 74 -1.01 0.16 -7.13
CA VAL A 74 -1.45 1.07 -6.06
C VAL A 74 -0.29 1.93 -5.55
N ARG A 75 0.90 1.35 -5.40
CA ARG A 75 2.11 2.08 -5.00
C ARG A 75 2.49 3.15 -6.04
N ASN A 76 2.49 2.79 -7.31
CA ASN A 76 2.81 3.71 -8.40
C ASN A 76 1.83 4.88 -8.46
N ASN A 77 0.54 4.65 -8.23
CA ASN A 77 -0.45 5.72 -8.17
C ASN A 77 -0.14 6.74 -7.04
N ILE A 78 0.28 6.27 -5.87
CA ILE A 78 0.66 7.14 -4.74
C ILE A 78 1.97 7.88 -5.04
N LEU A 79 2.96 7.19 -5.62
CA LEU A 79 4.23 7.80 -6.03
C LEU A 79 4.01 8.88 -7.08
N HIS A 80 3.11 8.64 -8.04
CA HIS A 80 2.72 9.60 -9.05
C HIS A 80 2.09 10.86 -8.42
N HIS A 81 1.15 10.70 -7.49
CA HIS A 81 0.59 11.84 -6.75
C HIS A 81 1.65 12.64 -5.96
N ARG A 82 2.67 11.96 -5.44
CA ARG A 82 3.79 12.61 -4.75
C ARG A 82 4.70 13.36 -5.73
N ALA A 83 5.02 12.77 -6.88
CA ALA A 83 5.85 13.37 -7.91
C ALA A 83 5.22 14.66 -8.46
N ILE A 84 3.90 14.66 -8.67
CA ILE A 84 3.14 15.86 -9.06
C ILE A 84 3.14 16.93 -7.95
N GLY A 85 3.22 16.52 -6.68
CA GLY A 85 3.17 17.45 -5.54
C GLY A 85 1.76 17.90 -5.14
N ASN A 86 0.73 17.13 -5.49
CA ASN A 86 -0.65 17.45 -5.12
C ASN A 86 -0.90 17.28 -3.60
N TYR A 87 -2.06 17.75 -3.13
CA TYR A 87 -2.45 17.63 -1.71
C TYR A 87 -2.35 16.19 -1.20
N LYS A 88 -2.89 15.22 -1.94
CA LYS A 88 -2.88 13.79 -1.53
C LYS A 88 -1.45 13.27 -1.36
N GLY A 89 -0.56 13.58 -2.30
CA GLY A 89 0.86 13.23 -2.26
C GLY A 89 1.56 13.78 -1.02
N LYS A 90 1.34 15.06 -0.70
CA LYS A 90 1.87 15.70 0.52
C LYS A 90 1.37 15.01 1.78
N ARG A 91 0.08 14.68 1.87
CA ARG A 91 -0.50 13.99 3.03
C ARG A 91 0.05 12.57 3.20
N HIS A 92 0.19 11.82 2.11
CA HIS A 92 0.82 10.51 2.12
C HIS A 92 2.29 10.56 2.55
N ALA A 93 3.07 11.55 2.11
CA ALA A 93 4.46 11.73 2.50
C ALA A 93 4.61 12.09 3.99
N MET A 94 3.70 12.92 4.52
CA MET A 94 3.69 13.33 5.93
C MET A 94 3.04 12.30 6.87
N GLY A 95 2.43 11.23 6.34
CA GLY A 95 1.74 10.22 7.13
C GLY A 95 0.40 10.70 7.71
N TYR A 96 -0.25 11.70 7.10
CA TYR A 96 -1.54 12.22 7.57
C TYR A 96 -2.73 11.59 6.83
N PRO A 97 -3.95 11.68 7.40
CA PRO A 97 -5.17 11.37 6.69
C PRO A 97 -5.32 12.18 5.40
N VAL A 98 -5.80 11.52 4.35
CA VAL A 98 -5.85 12.04 2.97
C VAL A 98 -7.25 12.52 2.58
N ARG A 99 -8.30 12.00 3.22
CA ARG A 99 -9.71 12.24 2.88
C ARG A 99 -10.34 13.41 3.66
N GLY A 100 -9.58 14.48 3.90
CA GLY A 100 -10.08 15.68 4.61
C GLY A 100 -10.41 15.50 6.09
N GLN A 101 -9.93 14.42 6.72
CA GLN A 101 -10.19 14.14 8.12
C GLN A 101 -9.40 15.08 9.05
N ARG A 102 -9.99 15.42 10.21
CA ARG A 102 -9.34 16.24 11.26
C ARG A 102 -8.13 15.52 11.85
N THR A 103 -7.02 16.24 12.06
CA THR A 103 -5.76 15.68 12.58
C THR A 103 -5.42 16.07 14.02
N SER A 104 -6.21 16.95 14.63
CA SER A 104 -5.96 17.48 15.98
C SER A 104 -6.18 16.43 17.07
N THR A 105 -7.18 15.56 16.95
CA THR A 105 -7.50 14.52 17.95
C THR A 105 -7.00 13.15 17.51
N ASN A 106 -7.53 12.62 16.41
CA ASN A 106 -7.36 11.23 16.00
C ASN A 106 -6.72 11.11 14.61
N ALA A 107 -5.43 10.76 14.57
CA ALA A 107 -4.70 10.48 13.33
C ALA A 107 -3.68 9.31 13.45
N LYS A 108 -3.77 8.51 14.52
CA LYS A 108 -2.76 7.49 14.87
C LYS A 108 -2.61 6.39 13.81
N THR A 109 -3.72 5.87 13.28
CA THR A 109 -3.72 4.81 12.25
C THR A 109 -3.09 5.29 10.94
N ALA A 110 -3.48 6.48 10.46
CA ALA A 110 -2.89 7.11 9.29
C ALA A 110 -1.38 7.32 9.49
N ARG A 111 -0.96 7.85 10.64
CA ARG A 111 0.47 8.08 10.95
C ARG A 111 1.29 6.78 10.99
N LYS A 112 0.67 5.66 11.40
CA LYS A 112 1.31 4.34 11.43
C LYS A 112 1.38 3.67 10.05
N LEU A 113 0.34 3.78 9.25
CA LEU A 113 0.19 3.01 8.00
C LEU A 113 0.58 3.80 6.76
N ASN A 114 0.24 5.09 6.68
CA ASN A 114 0.51 5.92 5.52
C ASN A 114 2.02 6.14 5.39
N GLY A 115 2.57 5.72 4.25
CA GLY A 115 3.99 5.89 3.94
C GLY A 115 4.93 4.89 4.61
N LYS A 116 4.42 3.89 5.35
CA LYS A 116 5.26 2.80 5.90
C LYS A 116 6.06 2.10 4.80
N TRP A 117 5.43 1.84 3.66
CA TRP A 117 6.05 1.20 2.49
C TRP A 117 6.95 2.15 1.65
N LEU A 118 6.91 3.47 1.90
CA LEU A 118 7.75 4.46 1.20
C LEU A 118 9.12 4.63 1.86
N LYS A 119 9.23 4.31 3.15
CA LYS A 119 10.47 4.46 3.95
C LYS A 119 11.53 3.40 3.65
N SER A 120 11.17 2.31 2.97
CA SER A 120 12.08 1.21 2.64
C SER A 120 13.13 1.55 1.57
N PHE A 121 13.04 2.72 0.93
CA PHE A 121 13.90 3.11 -0.21
C PHE A 121 14.92 4.23 0.11
N THR A 122 15.06 4.67 1.36
CA THR A 122 16.00 5.76 1.72
C THR A 122 17.40 5.31 2.13
N THR A 123 17.81 4.07 1.83
CA THR A 123 19.16 3.56 2.16
C THR A 123 20.01 3.24 0.93
N LEU A 124 19.92 4.05 -0.13
CA LEU A 124 20.87 4.04 -1.25
C LEU A 124 21.73 5.32 -1.30
N THR A 125 22.07 5.87 -0.14
CA THR A 125 23.27 6.69 -0.01
C THR A 125 24.32 5.82 0.68
N ASN A 126 25.09 5.06 -0.10
CA ASN A 126 26.29 4.39 0.38
C ASN A 126 27.37 5.48 0.49
N PRO A 127 27.79 5.95 1.68
CA PRO A 127 28.73 7.06 1.80
C PRO A 127 30.18 6.55 1.77
N ALA A 128 30.47 5.61 0.87
CA ALA A 128 31.74 4.90 0.85
C ALA A 128 32.23 4.73 -0.60
N ILE A 129 32.59 5.84 -1.26
CA ILE A 129 33.70 5.99 -2.21
C ILE A 129 33.99 7.50 -2.30
N THR A 130 34.98 7.97 -1.54
CA THR A 130 35.87 9.09 -1.92
C THR A 130 37.11 9.00 -1.03
N SER A 131 38.10 8.24 -1.48
CA SER A 131 39.49 8.41 -1.07
C SER A 131 40.09 9.52 -1.93
N THR A 132 40.44 10.67 -1.34
CA THR A 132 41.65 11.48 -1.65
C THR A 132 41.66 12.81 -0.87
N SER A 133 42.79 13.02 -0.19
CA SER A 133 43.48 14.29 0.11
C SER A 133 42.77 15.44 0.87
N SER A 134 43.25 15.61 2.12
CA SER A 134 43.72 16.87 2.73
C SER A 134 42.77 18.05 2.98
N SER A 135 42.90 18.55 4.22
CA SER A 135 42.64 19.92 4.70
C SER A 135 41.20 20.27 5.10
N SER A 136 41.00 20.35 6.42
CA SER A 136 40.14 21.29 7.16
C SER A 136 38.95 21.92 6.41
N ASN A 137 37.72 21.61 6.82
CA ASN A 137 36.65 22.61 6.91
C ASN A 137 35.36 22.11 7.61
N VAL A 138 35.06 22.80 8.72
CA VAL A 138 33.76 23.33 9.16
C VAL A 138 32.49 22.49 8.93
N PHE A 139 31.91 22.11 10.07
CA PHE A 139 30.58 21.53 10.21
C PHE A 139 29.48 22.52 9.76
N ILE A 140 29.01 22.40 8.52
CA ILE A 140 27.85 23.18 8.03
C ILE A 140 26.59 22.32 8.19
N LYS A 141 25.76 22.63 9.20
CA LYS A 141 24.37 22.15 9.29
C LYS A 141 23.59 22.68 8.07
N PRO A 142 22.77 21.87 7.38
CA PRO A 142 21.84 22.40 6.40
C PRO A 142 20.79 23.27 7.11
N ARG A 143 20.85 24.57 6.82
CA ARG A 143 19.87 25.58 7.27
C ARG A 143 18.55 25.32 6.54
N ILE A 144 17.61 24.66 7.21
CA ILE A 144 16.22 24.63 6.79
C ILE A 144 15.72 26.08 6.80
N PRO A 145 15.22 26.66 5.70
CA PRO A 145 14.63 27.98 5.74
C PRO A 145 13.35 27.91 6.58
N LEU A 146 13.37 28.62 7.71
CA LEU A 146 12.17 28.92 8.50
C LEU A 146 11.21 29.71 7.60
N MET A 147 10.18 29.05 7.06
CA MET A 147 9.02 29.74 6.49
C MET A 147 8.19 30.32 7.64
N THR A 148 8.69 31.38 8.27
CA THR A 148 7.91 32.26 9.14
C THR A 148 7.29 33.36 8.28
N HIS A 149 6.15 33.06 7.65
CA HIS A 149 5.14 34.06 7.28
C HIS A 149 3.84 33.34 6.90
N PHE A 150 3.16 32.81 7.92
CA PHE A 150 1.70 32.67 7.88
C PHE A 150 1.15 33.84 8.69
N LYS A 151 0.60 34.85 8.02
CA LYS A 151 -0.16 35.91 8.69
C LYS A 151 -1.37 35.27 9.38
N PRO A 152 -1.63 35.55 10.67
CA PRO A 152 -2.86 35.12 11.31
C PRO A 152 -4.03 35.89 10.70
N PHE A 153 -5.08 35.16 10.33
CA PHE A 153 -6.37 35.70 9.90
C PHE A 153 -7.09 36.20 11.16
N GLU A 154 -6.71 37.39 11.64
CA GLU A 154 -7.44 38.06 12.72
C GLU A 154 -8.69 38.77 12.15
N ASN A 155 -9.84 38.32 12.65
CA ASN A 155 -11.01 39.13 13.00
C ASN A 155 -11.54 40.12 11.95
N PHE A 156 -12.40 39.64 11.05
CA PHE A 156 -13.25 40.48 10.19
C PHE A 156 -14.76 40.32 10.46
N PHE A 157 -15.16 39.89 11.67
CA PHE A 157 -16.58 39.57 11.95
C PHE A 157 -17.14 40.17 13.26
N SER A 158 -16.76 41.40 13.61
CA SER A 158 -17.38 42.12 14.74
C SER A 158 -17.70 43.60 14.47
N LYS A 159 -18.15 43.92 13.25
CA LYS A 159 -18.65 45.28 12.94
C LYS A 159 -19.88 45.38 12.03
N PHE A 160 -20.61 44.28 11.84
CA PHE A 160 -21.94 44.28 11.24
C PHE A 160 -22.78 43.17 11.87
N PHE A 161 -23.26 43.44 13.09
CA PHE A 161 -24.58 43.11 13.68
C PHE A 161 -24.53 43.48 15.16
#